data_AF-A0A0F9GAE6-F1
#
_entry.id   AF-A0A0F9GAE6-F1
#
_cell.length_a   1.000
_cell.length_b   1.000
_cell.length_c   1.000
_cell.angle_alpha   90.00
_cell.angle_beta   90.00
_cell.angle_gamma   90.00
#
_symmetry.space_group_name_H-M   'P 1'
#
loop_
_entity.id
_entity.type
_entity.pdbx_description
1 polymer ?
#
loop_
_entity_poly.entity_id
_entity_poly.type
_entity_poly.pdbx_seq_one_letter_code
_entity_poly.pdbx_strand_id
1 'polypeptide(L)'
;MNFFYILDKFKKNSLSLILYCLLDRIPIIVVGDNLDEIDNFLIELSELVHFRKEYVFYTDFISKEEYESLLSNENIDYNYQRANIRCPCQVGLKALKTFQNIDSWLIGIDCSNQKNSLNRLKKLINKGSRHWPIPIL
;
A
#
# COMPACT_ATOMS: atom_id res chain seq x y z
N MET A 1 -1.42 -14.58 10.97
CA MET A 1 -2.40 -15.60 10.49
C MET A 1 -1.67 -16.65 9.62
N ASN A 2 -2.31 -17.72 9.10
CA ASN A 2 -1.59 -18.73 8.30
C ASN A 2 -1.36 -18.22 6.87
N PHE A 3 -0.11 -17.92 6.51
CA PHE A 3 0.34 -17.52 5.15
C PHE A 3 -0.36 -18.32 4.04
N PHE A 4 -0.49 -19.63 4.21
CA PHE A 4 -1.11 -20.54 3.24
C PHE A 4 -2.60 -20.25 3.00
N TYR A 5 -3.33 -19.71 3.98
CA TYR A 5 -4.73 -19.34 3.81
C TYR A 5 -4.92 -18.13 2.88
N ILE A 6 -4.00 -17.16 2.95
CA ILE A 6 -3.95 -16.03 2.02
C ILE A 6 -3.58 -16.56 0.63
N LEU A 7 -2.64 -17.51 0.54
CA LEU A 7 -2.27 -18.12 -0.73
C LEU A 7 -3.45 -18.80 -1.42
N ASP A 8 -4.29 -19.50 -0.67
CA ASP A 8 -5.46 -20.22 -1.20
C ASP A 8 -6.58 -19.29 -1.69
N LYS A 9 -6.66 -18.04 -1.17
CA LYS A 9 -7.61 -17.03 -1.66
C LYS A 9 -7.26 -16.50 -3.07
N PHE A 10 -5.99 -16.57 -3.48
CA PHE A 10 -5.54 -16.04 -4.78
C PHE A 10 -5.34 -17.13 -5.83
N LYS A 11 -5.72 -16.83 -7.08
CA LYS A 11 -5.24 -17.63 -8.22
C LYS A 11 -3.71 -17.52 -8.31
N LYS A 12 -3.00 -18.62 -8.58
CA LYS A 12 -1.53 -18.71 -8.62
C LYS A 12 -0.83 -17.51 -9.28
N ASN A 13 -1.32 -17.04 -10.44
CA ASN A 13 -0.70 -15.94 -11.17
C ASN A 13 -0.84 -14.58 -10.47
N SER A 14 -1.95 -14.34 -9.78
CA SER A 14 -2.18 -13.11 -9.00
C SER A 14 -1.27 -13.07 -7.78
N LEU A 15 -1.01 -14.23 -7.16
CA LEU A 15 -0.12 -14.32 -6.03
C LEU A 15 1.33 -13.91 -6.38
N SER A 16 1.88 -14.48 -7.46
CA SER A 16 3.24 -14.17 -7.89
C SER A 16 3.42 -12.68 -8.14
N LEU A 17 2.40 -12.02 -8.70
CA LEU A 17 2.40 -10.57 -8.89
C LEU A 17 2.38 -9.82 -7.55
N ILE A 18 1.52 -10.21 -6.61
CA ILE A 18 1.46 -9.59 -5.27
C ILE A 18 2.80 -9.69 -4.56
N LEU A 19 3.39 -10.89 -4.53
CA LEU A 19 4.70 -11.12 -3.92
C LEU A 19 5.79 -10.30 -4.61
N TYR A 20 5.79 -10.25 -5.94
CA TYR A 20 6.72 -9.40 -6.68
C TYR A 20 6.56 -7.93 -6.29
N CYS A 21 5.34 -7.42 -6.21
CA CYS A 21 5.08 -6.02 -5.87
C CYS A 21 5.51 -5.69 -4.43
N LEU A 22 5.19 -6.58 -3.48
CA LEU A 22 5.66 -6.48 -2.12
C LEU A 22 7.20 -6.43 -2.08
N LEU A 23 7.88 -7.40 -2.70
CA LEU A 23 9.34 -7.50 -2.68
C LEU A 23 10.04 -6.33 -3.39
N ASP A 24 9.49 -5.84 -4.49
CA ASP A 24 10.07 -4.76 -5.30
C ASP A 24 9.60 -3.36 -4.86
N ARG A 25 8.84 -3.27 -3.75
CA ARG A 25 8.29 -2.02 -3.20
C ARG A 25 7.37 -1.29 -4.19
N ILE A 26 6.70 -2.02 -5.08
CA ILE A 26 5.66 -1.45 -5.93
C ILE A 26 4.42 -1.22 -5.06
N PRO A 27 3.82 -0.03 -5.07
CA PRO A 27 2.61 0.25 -4.32
C PRO A 27 1.49 -0.72 -4.68
N ILE A 28 0.74 -1.17 -3.68
CA ILE A 28 -0.45 -2.01 -3.86
C ILE A 28 -1.65 -1.22 -3.37
N ILE A 29 -2.66 -1.12 -4.22
CA ILE A 29 -3.93 -0.48 -3.87
C ILE A 29 -4.99 -1.56 -3.80
N VAL A 30 -5.59 -1.71 -2.62
CA VAL A 30 -6.68 -2.64 -2.35
C VAL A 30 -7.99 -1.87 -2.39
N VAL A 31 -8.93 -2.35 -3.20
CA VAL A 31 -10.21 -1.70 -3.39
C VAL A 31 -11.35 -2.64 -3.02
N GLY A 32 -12.34 -2.16 -2.28
CA GLY A 32 -13.52 -2.95 -1.93
C GLY A 32 -14.65 -2.10 -1.36
N ASP A 33 -15.73 -2.77 -0.98
CA ASP A 33 -16.94 -2.12 -0.47
C ASP A 33 -17.10 -2.28 1.06
N ASN A 34 -16.25 -3.08 1.70
CA ASN A 34 -16.23 -3.30 3.14
C ASN A 34 -14.89 -2.81 3.73
N LEU A 35 -14.95 -1.77 4.55
CA LEU A 35 -13.78 -1.15 5.18
C LEU A 35 -12.97 -2.13 6.02
N ASP A 36 -13.64 -2.94 6.85
CA ASP A 36 -12.98 -3.85 7.78
C ASP A 36 -12.28 -4.99 7.02
N GLU A 37 -12.90 -5.48 5.94
CA GLU A 37 -12.27 -6.51 5.10
C GLU A 37 -11.02 -5.97 4.38
N ILE A 38 -11.08 -4.74 3.88
CA ILE A 38 -9.92 -4.08 3.24
C ILE A 38 -8.79 -3.91 4.25
N ASP A 39 -9.09 -3.33 5.42
CA ASP A 39 -8.06 -3.04 6.42
C ASP A 39 -7.44 -4.33 7.00
N ASN A 40 -8.24 -5.38 7.21
CA ASN A 40 -7.74 -6.71 7.57
C ASN A 40 -6.85 -7.30 6.47
N PHE A 41 -7.24 -7.14 5.21
CA PHE A 41 -6.44 -7.63 4.09
C PHE A 41 -5.10 -6.86 3.95
N LEU A 42 -5.07 -5.56 4.24
CA LEU A 42 -3.81 -4.80 4.29
C LEU A 42 -2.88 -5.29 5.40
N ILE A 43 -3.43 -5.66 6.56
CA ILE A 43 -2.67 -6.29 7.66
C ILE A 43 -2.10 -7.63 7.20
N GLU A 44 -2.95 -8.46 6.60
CA GLU A 44 -2.53 -9.76 6.04
C GLU A 44 -1.38 -9.60 5.03
N LEU A 45 -1.45 -8.60 4.14
CA LEU A 45 -0.37 -8.29 3.19
C LEU A 45 0.91 -7.81 3.86
N SER A 46 0.81 -7.00 4.93
CA SER A 46 2.01 -6.50 5.63
C SER A 46 2.72 -7.61 6.41
N GLU A 47 1.97 -8.59 6.95
CA GLU A 47 2.55 -9.79 7.58
C GLU A 47 3.46 -10.59 6.61
N LEU A 48 3.17 -10.56 5.30
CA LEU A 48 3.99 -11.24 4.27
C LEU A 48 5.40 -10.66 4.16
N VAL A 49 5.59 -9.41 4.59
CA VAL A 49 6.87 -8.69 4.55
C VAL A 49 7.31 -8.23 5.95
N HIS A 50 7.08 -9.06 6.98
CA HIS A 50 7.44 -8.76 8.38
C HIS A 50 8.92 -8.44 8.63
N PHE A 51 9.82 -8.75 7.69
CA PHE A 51 11.23 -8.37 7.72
C PHE A 51 11.45 -6.88 7.37
N ARG A 52 10.39 -6.16 7.02
CA ARG A 52 10.35 -4.71 6.83
C ARG A 52 9.75 -4.02 8.03
N LYS A 53 10.13 -2.77 8.23
CA LYS A 53 9.57 -1.94 9.28
C LYS A 53 8.23 -1.37 8.82
N GLU A 54 7.15 -1.74 9.51
CA GLU A 54 5.82 -1.18 9.22
C GLU A 54 5.68 0.23 9.82
N TYR A 55 5.10 1.15 9.05
CA TYR A 55 4.56 2.42 9.52
C TYR A 55 3.12 2.58 9.02
N VAL A 56 2.27 3.16 9.85
CA VAL A 56 0.85 3.36 9.56
C VAL A 56 0.58 4.85 9.38
N PHE A 57 0.09 5.21 8.18
CA PHE A 57 -0.33 6.59 7.90
C PHE A 57 -1.49 6.97 8.82
N TYR A 58 -1.46 8.20 9.36
CA TYR A 58 -2.37 8.71 10.39
C TYR A 58 -2.21 8.12 11.80
N THR A 59 -1.20 7.28 12.02
CA THR A 59 -0.83 6.80 13.36
C THR A 59 0.61 7.18 13.68
N ASP A 60 1.55 6.82 12.80
CA ASP A 60 2.98 7.10 12.98
C ASP A 60 3.40 8.44 12.35
N PHE A 61 2.70 8.87 11.31
CA PHE A 61 2.94 10.13 10.61
C PHE A 61 1.69 10.63 9.89
N ILE A 62 1.61 11.94 9.68
CA ILE A 62 0.49 12.63 9.02
C ILE A 62 1.00 13.56 7.91
N SER A 63 2.20 14.13 8.07
CA SER A 63 2.79 15.09 7.14
C SER A 63 3.82 14.48 6.19
N LYS A 64 4.15 15.20 5.12
CA LYS A 64 5.15 14.75 4.16
C LYS A 64 6.56 14.83 4.75
N GLU A 65 6.79 15.84 5.57
CA GLU A 65 8.06 16.10 6.26
C GLU A 65 8.35 14.98 7.26
N GLU A 66 7.35 14.51 8.01
CA GLU A 66 7.47 13.34 8.88
C GLU A 66 7.80 12.08 8.09
N TYR A 67 7.09 11.84 6.98
CA TYR A 67 7.34 10.69 6.10
C TYR A 67 8.78 10.68 5.55
N GLU A 68 9.25 11.82 5.02
CA GLU A 68 10.62 11.95 4.50
C GLU A 68 11.67 11.75 5.61
N SER A 69 11.41 12.26 6.81
CA SER A 69 12.27 12.04 7.98
C SER A 69 12.36 10.57 8.35
N LEU A 70 11.24 9.83 8.34
CA LEU A 70 11.22 8.39 8.61
C LEU A 70 12.08 7.61 7.61
N LEU A 71 11.92 7.91 6.32
CA LEU A 71 12.69 7.26 5.25
C LEU A 71 14.16 7.65 5.23
N SER A 72 14.52 8.84 5.71
CA SER A 72 15.92 9.31 5.72
C SER A 72 16.86 8.35 6.46
N ASN A 73 16.33 7.64 7.47
CA ASN A 73 17.08 6.65 8.24
C ASN A 73 17.52 5.44 7.39
N GLU A 74 16.76 5.06 6.36
CA GLU A 74 17.14 3.97 5.44
C GLU A 74 18.42 4.28 4.66
N ASN A 75 18.66 5.56 4.36
CA ASN A 75 19.77 5.97 3.51
C ASN A 75 21.10 6.09 4.28
N ILE A 76 21.04 6.07 5.61
CA ILE A 76 22.19 6.34 6.49
C ILE A 76 22.78 5.03 7.03
N ASP A 77 21.94 4.01 7.27
CA ASP A 77 22.37 2.73 7.84
C ASP A 77 21.95 1.54 6.95
N TYR A 78 22.95 0.80 6.44
CA TYR A 78 22.75 -0.39 5.63
C TYR A 78 22.03 -1.53 6.36
N ASN A 79 22.06 -1.55 7.70
CA ASN A 79 21.35 -2.54 8.51
C ASN A 79 19.91 -2.12 8.84
N TYR A 80 19.49 -0.91 8.43
CA TYR A 80 18.14 -0.43 8.70
C TYR A 80 17.11 -1.21 7.88
N GLN A 81 16.03 -1.61 8.53
CA GLN A 81 14.92 -2.27 7.85
C GLN A 81 14.19 -1.26 6.95
N ARG A 82 14.05 -1.60 5.67
CA ARG A 82 13.27 -0.79 4.72
C ARG A 82 11.83 -0.64 5.22
N ALA A 83 11.26 0.52 5.00
CA ALA A 83 9.90 0.85 5.38
C ALA A 83 8.87 0.15 4.48
N ASN A 84 7.77 -0.24 5.11
CA ASN A 84 6.54 -0.65 4.47
C ASN A 84 5.42 0.21 5.06
N ILE A 85 4.69 0.91 4.21
CA ILE A 85 3.68 1.87 4.67
C ILE A 85 2.31 1.24 4.53
N ARG A 86 1.59 1.09 5.62
CA ARG A 86 0.18 0.71 5.59
C ARG A 86 -0.68 1.97 5.71
N CYS A 87 -1.63 2.11 4.80
CA CYS A 87 -2.55 3.23 4.76
C CYS A 87 -3.98 2.72 4.89
N PRO A 88 -4.63 2.93 6.06
CA PRO A 88 -6.00 2.51 6.30
C PRO A 88 -6.98 3.09 5.28
N CYS A 89 -8.06 2.35 5.05
CA CYS A 89 -9.04 2.63 4.01
C CYS A 89 -9.66 4.03 4.14
N GLN A 90 -9.91 4.46 5.37
CA GLN A 90 -10.50 5.78 5.69
C GLN A 90 -9.67 6.97 5.17
N VAL A 91 -8.35 6.81 5.07
CA VAL A 91 -7.41 7.87 4.71
C VAL A 91 -6.69 7.64 3.37
N GLY A 92 -6.98 6.53 2.67
CA GLY A 92 -6.33 6.17 1.41
C GLY A 92 -6.43 7.21 0.30
N LEU A 93 -7.62 7.78 0.09
CA LEU A 93 -7.79 8.86 -0.89
C LEU A 93 -7.07 10.15 -0.50
N LYS A 94 -6.84 10.38 0.79
CA LYS A 94 -6.05 11.54 1.24
C LYS A 94 -4.57 11.29 0.98
N ALA A 95 -4.07 10.09 1.28
CA ALA A 95 -2.69 9.70 0.99
C ALA A 95 -2.33 9.91 -0.49
N LEU A 96 -3.16 9.41 -1.41
CA LEU A 96 -2.95 9.58 -2.86
C LEU A 96 -2.96 11.04 -3.35
N LYS A 97 -3.52 11.97 -2.59
CA LYS A 97 -3.51 13.41 -2.91
C LYS A 97 -2.31 14.13 -2.30
N THR A 98 -1.88 13.71 -1.13
CA THR A 98 -0.80 14.35 -0.38
C THR A 98 0.57 13.90 -0.89
N PHE A 99 0.73 12.61 -1.17
CA PHE A 99 2.01 12.01 -1.52
C PHE A 99 2.11 11.75 -3.01
N GLN A 100 3.21 12.21 -3.63
CA GLN A 100 3.51 11.95 -5.04
C GLN A 100 4.25 10.63 -5.21
N ASN A 101 5.16 10.31 -4.28
CA ASN A 101 5.82 9.02 -4.23
C ASN A 101 5.18 8.15 -3.15
N ILE A 102 4.77 6.95 -3.52
CA ILE A 102 4.09 5.98 -2.66
C ILE A 102 4.76 4.59 -2.74
N ASP A 103 6.06 4.55 -3.00
CA ASP A 103 6.83 3.30 -3.00
C ASP A 103 6.68 2.55 -1.68
N SER A 104 6.43 1.24 -1.74
CA SER A 104 6.20 0.37 -0.57
C SER A 104 4.91 0.69 0.21
N TRP A 105 3.93 1.38 -0.41
CA TRP A 105 2.63 1.62 0.23
C TRP A 105 1.62 0.51 -0.06
N LEU A 106 0.89 0.13 0.98
CA LEU A 106 -0.32 -0.70 0.95
C LEU A 106 -1.50 0.21 1.28
N ILE A 107 -2.32 0.55 0.28
CA ILE A 107 -3.37 1.57 0.41
C ILE A 107 -4.75 0.94 0.25
N GLY A 108 -5.58 1.07 1.28
CA GLY A 108 -7.01 0.71 1.21
C GLY A 108 -7.84 1.85 0.61
N ILE A 109 -8.78 1.52 -0.27
CA ILE A 109 -9.74 2.49 -0.80
C ILE A 109 -11.15 1.91 -0.85
N ASP A 110 -12.07 2.62 -0.21
CA ASP A 110 -13.49 2.31 -0.21
C ASP A 110 -14.15 2.72 -1.54
N CYS A 111 -14.86 1.77 -2.15
CA CYS A 111 -15.65 1.98 -3.36
C CYS A 111 -17.16 1.90 -3.16
N SER A 112 -17.63 1.56 -1.96
CA SER A 112 -19.05 1.38 -1.62
C SER A 112 -19.90 2.60 -2.01
N ASN A 113 -19.32 3.80 -1.96
CA ASN A 113 -20.05 5.05 -2.13
C ASN A 113 -19.65 5.89 -3.36
N GLN A 114 -18.73 5.43 -4.21
CA GLN A 114 -18.21 6.27 -5.30
C GLN A 114 -17.83 5.48 -6.56
N LYS A 115 -18.76 5.33 -7.53
CA LYS A 115 -18.38 5.10 -8.97
C LYS A 115 -17.37 6.16 -9.48
N ASN A 116 -17.29 7.31 -8.80
CA ASN A 116 -16.32 8.37 -9.02
C ASN A 116 -14.91 8.11 -8.45
N SER A 117 -14.74 7.27 -7.41
CA SER A 117 -13.45 7.05 -6.75
C SER A 117 -12.52 6.26 -7.67
N LEU A 118 -12.98 5.19 -8.32
CA LEU A 118 -12.22 4.43 -9.33
C LEU A 118 -11.77 5.29 -10.52
N ASN A 119 -12.65 6.15 -11.04
CA ASN A 119 -12.29 7.07 -12.13
C ASN A 119 -11.30 8.15 -11.66
N ARG A 120 -11.38 8.60 -10.41
CA ARG A 120 -10.39 9.51 -9.80
C ARG A 120 -9.06 8.80 -9.57
N LEU A 121 -9.07 7.55 -9.12
CA LEU A 121 -7.92 6.67 -8.93
C LEU A 121 -7.16 6.52 -10.24
N LYS A 122 -7.85 6.12 -11.32
CA LYS A 122 -7.27 6.01 -12.65
C LYS A 122 -6.65 7.32 -13.12
N LYS A 123 -7.27 8.47 -12.84
CA LYS A 123 -6.71 9.80 -13.18
C LYS A 123 -5.49 10.16 -12.35
N LEU A 124 -5.45 9.79 -11.07
CA LEU A 124 -4.31 10.06 -10.18
C LEU A 124 -3.11 9.18 -10.55
N ILE A 125 -3.35 7.88 -10.80
CA ILE A 125 -2.32 6.95 -11.28
C ILE A 125 -1.77 7.40 -12.63
N ASN A 126 -2.62 7.73 -13.61
CA ASN A 126 -2.17 8.15 -14.94
C ASN A 126 -1.42 9.49 -14.97
N LYS A 127 -1.59 10.36 -13.96
CA LYS A 127 -0.82 11.60 -13.84
C LYS A 127 0.59 11.39 -13.26
N GLY A 128 0.77 10.36 -12.42
CA GLY A 128 2.06 10.02 -11.80
C GLY A 128 2.84 8.93 -12.54
N SER A 129 2.18 8.09 -13.35
CA SER A 129 2.79 6.97 -14.05
C SER A 129 3.55 7.43 -15.30
N ARG A 130 4.77 7.96 -15.12
CA ARG A 130 5.76 7.92 -16.20
C ARG A 130 6.62 6.66 -16.19
N HIS A 131 6.56 5.78 -15.18
CA HIS A 131 7.50 4.65 -15.12
C HIS A 131 6.96 3.23 -14.80
N TRP A 132 5.87 2.96 -14.06
CA TRP A 132 5.36 1.55 -13.92
C TRP A 132 3.84 1.44 -13.67
N PRO A 133 3.18 0.35 -14.12
CA PRO A 133 1.76 0.09 -13.83
C PRO A 133 1.57 -0.32 -12.36
N ILE A 134 0.70 0.39 -11.64
CA ILE A 134 0.32 0.09 -10.26
C ILE A 134 -0.75 -1.01 -10.26
N PRO A 135 -0.53 -2.17 -9.62
CA PRO A 135 -1.55 -3.19 -9.48
C PRO A 135 -2.68 -2.72 -8.55
N ILE A 136 -3.91 -2.87 -9.04
CA ILE A 136 -5.14 -2.62 -8.28
C ILE A 136 -5.74 -4.01 -8.04
N LEU A 137 -5.89 -4.38 -6.76
CA LEU A 137 -6.46 -5.65 -6.32
C LEU A 137 -7.88 -5.45 -5.80
#